data_AF-A0A452I8Z8-F1
#
_entry.id   AF-A0A452I8Z8-F1
#
_cell.length_a   1.000
_cell.length_b   1.000
_cell.length_c   1.000
_cell.angle_alpha   90.00
_cell.angle_beta   90.00
_cell.angle_gamma   90.00
#
_symmetry.space_group_name_H-M   'P 1'
#
loop_
_entity.id
_entity.type
_entity.pdbx_description
1 polymer ?
#
loop_
_entity_poly.entity_id
_entity_poly.type
_entity_poly.pdbx_seq_one_letter_code
_entity_poly.pdbx_strand_id
1 'polypeptide(L)'
;VAKALILPTEIGDKQDRELQEIVKSFRQKPGEGVLSWLVRVWDNAGNTVLLLYYELRQLGVMAQDAQVRAEMSTLGPPAEGQPESPSLYRWLAEAVGAAYPSVGELEALVSPWKTISEGIQALRQLGMAWAVSTGGTEGPDDMLLGMAWAVSTGGTEGPDDMLVSKSTKAAFIRTAPDELKPSLLAVVMAADGRVGDLAATLMQLGTALAGAWPKGEIRVPRRVLWSDLLQAGVPREDIDRQPTVDLYKRWMQLPAAKRSMGPEGEKSVEQSKPAEPSAPPADWQLPRSY
;
A
#
# COMPACT_ATOMS: atom_id res chain seq x y z
N VAL A 1 12.16 -49.86 27.99
CA VAL A 1 11.64 -49.49 26.65
C VAL A 1 10.88 -48.18 26.82
N ALA A 2 11.51 -47.05 26.50
CA ALA A 2 10.90 -45.74 26.61
C ALA A 2 10.02 -45.50 25.38
N LYS A 3 8.73 -45.29 25.62
CA LYS A 3 7.74 -44.99 24.58
C LYS A 3 7.93 -43.54 24.17
N ALA A 4 8.48 -43.31 22.98
CA ALA A 4 8.55 -41.98 22.39
C ALA A 4 7.12 -41.44 22.28
N LEU A 5 6.82 -40.35 22.98
CA LEU A 5 5.62 -39.55 22.74
C LEU A 5 5.77 -38.94 21.35
N ILE A 6 5.17 -39.58 20.36
CA ILE A 6 4.90 -38.97 19.05
C ILE A 6 3.81 -37.93 19.32
N LEU A 7 4.18 -36.65 19.36
CA LEU A 7 3.20 -35.57 19.31
C LEU A 7 2.42 -35.67 17.99
N PRO A 8 1.11 -35.32 17.96
CA PRO A 8 0.26 -35.54 16.81
C PRO A 8 0.76 -34.72 15.61
N THR A 9 1.04 -35.39 14.50
CA THR A 9 1.39 -34.82 13.19
C THR A 9 0.43 -33.73 12.72
N GLU A 10 -0.85 -33.78 13.14
CA GLU A 10 -1.87 -32.78 12.78
C GLU A 10 -1.61 -31.37 13.32
N ILE A 11 -0.93 -31.23 14.47
CA ILE A 11 -0.61 -29.92 15.05
C ILE A 11 0.51 -29.25 14.23
N GLY A 12 1.51 -30.03 13.80
CA GLY A 12 2.57 -29.55 12.91
C GLY A 12 2.03 -29.12 11.55
N ASP A 13 1.17 -29.95 10.93
CA ASP A 13 0.59 -29.64 9.62
C ASP A 13 -0.28 -28.36 9.62
N LYS A 14 -1.00 -28.12 10.73
CA LYS A 14 -1.81 -26.90 10.89
C LYS A 14 -0.94 -25.66 11.08
N GLN A 15 0.09 -25.76 11.91
CA GLN A 15 1.02 -24.67 12.18
C GLN A 15 1.82 -24.28 10.93
N ASP A 16 2.29 -25.28 10.18
CA ASP A 16 2.97 -25.06 8.90
C ASP A 16 2.06 -24.33 7.91
N ARG A 17 0.77 -24.69 7.86
CA ARG A 17 -0.21 -24.01 7.00
C ARG A 17 -0.44 -22.55 7.41
N GLU A 18 -0.58 -22.27 8.70
CA GLU A 18 -0.74 -20.90 9.21
C GLU A 18 0.49 -20.03 8.86
N LEU A 19 1.70 -20.57 9.01
CA LEU A 19 2.93 -19.86 8.61
C LEU A 19 3.00 -19.63 7.10
N GLN A 20 2.60 -20.60 6.27
CA GLN A 20 2.53 -20.41 4.82
C GLN A 20 1.53 -19.34 4.41
N GLU A 21 0.38 -19.25 5.09
CA GLU A 21 -0.61 -18.20 4.87
C GLU A 21 -0.06 -16.81 5.26
N ILE A 22 0.70 -16.72 6.35
CA ILE A 22 1.42 -15.51 6.75
C ILE A 22 2.45 -15.12 5.69
N VAL A 23 3.33 -16.03 5.25
CA VAL A 23 4.31 -15.77 4.19
C VAL A 23 3.63 -15.27 2.93
N LYS A 24 2.54 -15.93 2.51
CA LYS A 24 1.79 -15.54 1.32
C LYS A 24 1.20 -14.13 1.43
N SER A 25 0.70 -13.76 2.60
CA SER A 25 0.01 -12.48 2.83
C SER A 25 0.99 -11.31 3.03
N PHE A 26 2.09 -11.57 3.72
CA PHE A 26 3.02 -10.55 4.19
C PHE A 26 4.36 -10.52 3.47
N ARG A 27 4.69 -11.44 2.55
CA ARG A 27 5.93 -11.36 1.75
C ARG A 27 6.06 -10.04 1.01
N GLN A 28 7.29 -9.54 0.87
CA GLN A 28 7.62 -8.42 0.01
C GLN A 28 7.32 -8.80 -1.45
N LYS A 29 6.58 -7.94 -2.16
CA LYS A 29 6.26 -8.16 -3.57
C LYS A 29 7.48 -7.85 -4.44
N PRO A 30 7.63 -8.50 -5.61
CA PRO A 30 8.68 -8.14 -6.56
C PRO A 30 8.62 -6.66 -6.93
N GLY A 31 9.74 -5.94 -6.77
CA GLY A 31 9.84 -4.50 -7.07
C GLY A 31 9.23 -3.56 -6.01
N GLU A 32 8.67 -4.09 -4.92
CA GLU A 32 8.18 -3.27 -3.80
C GLU A 32 9.35 -2.83 -2.93
N GLY A 33 9.46 -1.53 -2.63
CA GLY A 33 10.48 -1.00 -1.72
C GLY A 33 10.26 -1.43 -0.26
N VAL A 34 11.33 -1.46 0.54
CA VAL A 34 11.28 -1.93 1.94
C VAL A 34 10.29 -1.14 2.80
N LEU A 35 10.28 0.19 2.72
CA LEU A 35 9.33 1.02 3.48
C LEU A 35 7.90 0.86 2.98
N SER A 36 7.69 0.76 1.66
CA SER A 36 6.38 0.46 1.08
C SER A 36 5.84 -0.88 1.59
N TRP A 37 6.73 -1.88 1.70
CA TRP A 37 6.40 -3.18 2.23
C TRP A 37 6.01 -3.11 3.72
N LEU A 38 6.78 -2.43 4.57
CA LEU A 38 6.45 -2.27 5.98
C LEU A 38 5.13 -1.54 6.21
N VAL A 39 4.86 -0.46 5.45
CA VAL A 39 3.55 0.24 5.51
C VAL A 39 2.42 -0.72 5.15
N ARG A 40 2.61 -1.57 4.13
CA ARG A 40 1.60 -2.58 3.77
C ARG A 40 1.44 -3.65 4.85
N VAL A 41 2.52 -4.09 5.50
CA VAL A 41 2.44 -5.04 6.62
C VAL A 41 1.62 -4.41 7.76
N TRP A 42 1.88 -3.15 8.08
CA TRP A 42 1.12 -2.38 9.06
C TRP A 42 -0.37 -2.29 8.70
N ASP A 43 -0.69 -1.88 7.47
CA ASP A 43 -2.07 -1.72 6.99
C ASP A 43 -2.88 -3.03 6.99
N ASN A 44 -2.19 -4.17 6.87
CA ASN A 44 -2.80 -5.50 6.96
C ASN A 44 -2.74 -6.09 8.38
N ALA A 45 -2.65 -5.23 9.40
CA ALA A 45 -2.64 -5.60 10.82
C ALA A 45 -1.48 -6.54 11.21
N GLY A 46 -0.32 -6.42 10.57
CA GLY A 46 0.89 -7.20 10.90
C GLY A 46 1.38 -6.96 12.33
N ASN A 47 0.98 -5.85 12.96
CA ASN A 47 1.21 -5.57 14.38
C ASN A 47 0.36 -6.43 15.34
N THR A 48 -0.71 -7.06 14.85
CA THR A 48 -1.57 -7.97 15.62
C THR A 48 -1.22 -9.44 15.45
N VAL A 49 -0.38 -9.78 14.47
CA VAL A 49 0.09 -11.15 14.22
C VAL A 49 1.23 -11.43 15.19
N LEU A 50 0.93 -12.15 16.27
CA LEU A 50 1.93 -12.57 17.26
C LEU A 50 2.51 -13.93 16.89
N LEU A 51 3.82 -14.05 16.94
CA LEU A 51 4.54 -15.26 16.57
C LEU A 51 5.61 -15.58 17.60
N LEU A 52 5.86 -16.86 17.80
CA LEU A 52 6.98 -17.33 18.57
C LEU A 52 8.27 -17.05 17.79
N TYR A 53 9.34 -16.79 18.53
CA TYR A 53 10.61 -16.41 17.93
C TYR A 53 11.17 -17.46 16.93
N TYR A 54 10.96 -18.75 17.18
CA TYR A 54 11.37 -19.79 16.24
C TYR A 54 10.53 -19.82 14.95
N GLU A 55 9.29 -19.32 14.98
CA GLU A 55 8.43 -19.19 13.80
C GLU A 55 8.91 -18.04 12.93
N LEU A 56 9.23 -16.90 13.54
CA LEU A 56 9.76 -15.72 12.85
C LEU A 56 11.03 -16.03 12.06
N ARG A 57 11.96 -16.83 12.61
CA ARG A 57 13.16 -17.27 11.88
C ARG A 57 12.85 -18.01 10.58
N GLN A 58 11.72 -18.71 10.50
CA GLN A 58 11.30 -19.40 9.27
C GLN A 58 10.75 -18.43 8.22
N LEU A 59 10.38 -17.22 8.63
CA LEU A 59 9.82 -16.18 7.76
C LEU A 59 10.89 -15.28 7.10
N GLY A 60 12.18 -15.55 7.29
CA GLY A 60 13.28 -14.82 6.62
C GLY A 60 13.11 -14.72 5.10
N VAL A 61 12.50 -15.72 4.47
CA VAL A 61 12.23 -15.78 3.02
C VAL A 61 11.24 -14.73 2.51
N MET A 62 10.54 -14.02 3.39
CA MET A 62 9.56 -12.99 3.01
C MET A 62 10.18 -11.74 2.41
N ALA A 63 11.38 -11.35 2.86
CA ALA A 63 12.07 -10.17 2.33
C ALA A 63 12.68 -10.48 0.95
N GLN A 64 12.46 -9.57 -0.01
CA GLN A 64 13.18 -9.53 -1.28
C GLN A 64 14.52 -8.79 -1.13
N ASP A 65 14.57 -7.78 -0.26
CA ASP A 65 15.79 -7.05 0.07
C ASP A 65 16.81 -7.96 0.77
N ALA A 66 18.03 -8.00 0.24
CA ALA A 66 19.06 -8.92 0.70
C ALA A 66 19.61 -8.55 2.09
N GLN A 67 19.68 -7.25 2.41
CA GLN A 67 20.20 -6.77 3.68
C GLN A 67 19.18 -7.05 4.79
N VAL A 68 17.91 -6.72 4.54
CA VAL A 68 16.82 -7.05 5.47
C VAL A 68 16.70 -8.56 5.67
N ARG A 69 16.79 -9.35 4.61
CA ARG A 69 16.74 -10.83 4.70
C ARG A 69 17.89 -11.39 5.56
N ALA A 70 19.09 -10.83 5.43
CA ALA A 70 20.23 -11.24 6.24
C ALA A 70 19.96 -10.96 7.72
N GLU A 71 19.49 -9.75 8.05
CA GLU A 71 19.16 -9.38 9.44
C GLU A 71 18.05 -10.23 10.03
N MET A 72 16.98 -10.50 9.28
CA MET A 72 15.90 -11.41 9.72
C MET A 72 16.43 -12.80 10.12
N SER A 73 17.55 -13.25 9.53
CA SER A 73 18.13 -14.56 9.81
C SER A 73 19.11 -14.54 11.00
N THR A 74 19.63 -13.37 11.37
CA THR A 74 20.63 -13.18 12.43
C THR A 74 20.04 -12.66 13.74
N LEU A 75 18.85 -12.03 13.70
CA LEU A 75 18.15 -11.58 14.91
C LEU A 75 18.11 -12.73 15.93
N GLY A 76 18.42 -12.36 17.17
CA GLY A 76 18.49 -13.21 18.36
C GLY A 76 17.15 -13.24 19.12
N PRO A 77 16.97 -14.15 20.08
CA PRO A 77 15.79 -14.12 20.93
C PRO A 77 15.69 -12.76 21.64
N PRO A 78 14.47 -12.32 22.01
CA PRO A 78 14.26 -11.04 22.67
C PRO A 78 15.18 -10.86 23.89
N ALA A 79 15.71 -9.66 24.08
CA ALA A 79 16.49 -9.32 25.26
C ALA A 79 15.66 -9.49 26.55
N GLU A 80 16.34 -9.67 27.68
CA GLU A 80 15.69 -9.84 28.99
C GLU A 80 14.74 -8.66 29.28
N GLY A 81 13.45 -8.96 29.50
CA GLY A 81 12.38 -7.96 29.68
C GLY A 81 11.55 -7.61 28.43
N GLN A 82 11.88 -8.16 27.25
CA GLN A 82 11.05 -8.05 26.04
C GLN A 82 10.03 -9.20 25.96
N PRO A 83 8.87 -9.01 25.30
CA PRO A 83 7.87 -10.06 25.16
C PRO A 83 8.41 -11.25 24.34
N GLU A 84 8.15 -12.46 24.82
CA GLU A 84 8.59 -13.71 24.18
C GLU A 84 7.97 -13.94 22.79
N SER A 85 6.86 -13.25 22.48
CA SER A 85 6.15 -13.31 21.20
C SER A 85 6.01 -11.90 20.61
N PRO A 86 7.01 -11.40 19.86
CA PRO A 86 6.87 -10.12 19.19
C PRO A 86 5.87 -10.23 18.05
N SER A 87 5.26 -9.09 17.68
CA SER A 87 4.44 -9.04 16.48
C SER A 87 5.30 -9.15 15.23
N LEU A 88 4.71 -9.64 14.13
CA LEU A 88 5.36 -9.71 12.83
C LEU A 88 5.91 -8.33 12.42
N TYR A 89 5.13 -7.27 12.61
CA TYR A 89 5.59 -5.91 12.36
C TYR A 89 6.82 -5.54 13.19
N ARG A 90 6.80 -5.78 14.50
CA ARG A 90 7.92 -5.41 15.39
C ARG A 90 9.22 -6.11 14.99
N TRP A 91 9.14 -7.41 14.70
CA TRP A 91 10.29 -8.17 14.24
C TRP A 91 10.83 -7.69 12.89
N LEU A 92 9.94 -7.36 11.94
CA LEU A 92 10.34 -6.78 10.65
C LEU A 92 10.95 -5.39 10.80
N ALA A 93 10.37 -4.54 11.66
CA ALA A 93 10.91 -3.22 11.96
C ALA A 93 12.31 -3.32 12.57
N GLU A 94 12.54 -4.27 13.47
CA GLU A 94 13.86 -4.52 14.05
C GLU A 94 14.88 -4.95 12.98
N ALA A 95 14.51 -5.88 12.09
CA ALA A 95 15.39 -6.30 11.00
C ALA A 95 15.68 -5.16 10.00
N VAL A 96 14.69 -4.32 9.71
CA VAL A 96 14.86 -3.15 8.84
C VAL A 96 15.70 -2.07 9.51
N GLY A 97 15.55 -1.84 10.81
CA GLY A 97 16.37 -0.90 11.58
C GLY A 97 17.82 -1.37 11.72
N ALA A 98 18.04 -2.68 11.88
CA ALA A 98 19.38 -3.26 11.86
C ALA A 98 20.02 -3.14 10.48
N ALA A 99 19.23 -3.34 9.42
CA ALA A 99 19.69 -3.18 8.04
C ALA A 99 20.02 -1.70 7.76
N TYR A 100 19.18 -0.74 8.13
CA TYR A 100 19.36 0.68 7.85
C TYR A 100 19.47 1.47 9.16
N PRO A 101 20.67 1.63 9.73
CA PRO A 101 20.84 2.12 11.10
C PRO A 101 20.46 3.59 11.31
N SER A 102 20.31 4.36 10.22
CA SER A 102 19.96 5.78 10.29
C SER A 102 18.64 6.08 9.58
N VAL A 103 17.87 7.02 10.16
CA VAL A 103 16.65 7.57 9.53
C VAL A 103 16.94 8.06 8.12
N GLY A 104 18.08 8.74 7.92
CA GLY A 104 18.45 9.30 6.61
C GLY A 104 18.63 8.24 5.52
N GLU A 105 19.14 7.05 5.87
CA GLU A 105 19.22 5.92 4.93
C GLU A 105 17.83 5.42 4.55
N LEU A 106 16.91 5.30 5.51
CA LEU A 106 15.53 4.92 5.25
C LEU A 106 14.78 5.99 4.43
N GLU A 107 14.89 7.28 4.80
CA GLU A 107 14.29 8.38 4.05
C GLU A 107 14.82 8.46 2.61
N ALA A 108 16.06 8.02 2.36
CA ALA A 108 16.63 7.94 1.02
C ALA A 108 15.99 6.83 0.15
N LEU A 109 15.32 5.84 0.75
CA LEU A 109 14.57 4.80 0.03
C LEU A 109 13.26 5.32 -0.57
N VAL A 110 12.76 6.46 -0.09
CA VAL A 110 11.50 7.04 -0.58
C VAL A 110 11.69 7.59 -1.99
N SER A 111 10.99 6.98 -2.95
CA SER A 111 11.06 7.36 -4.36
C SER A 111 10.34 8.68 -4.65
N PRO A 112 10.78 9.44 -5.67
CA PRO A 112 10.01 10.57 -6.18
C PRO A 112 8.59 10.17 -6.59
N TRP A 113 7.63 11.04 -6.34
CA TRP A 113 6.21 10.80 -6.60
C TRP A 113 5.64 11.84 -7.57
N LYS A 114 4.55 11.50 -8.25
CA LYS A 114 3.94 12.36 -9.29
C LYS A 114 2.49 12.71 -8.98
N THR A 115 1.82 11.89 -8.18
CA THR A 115 0.43 12.10 -7.80
C THR A 115 0.29 12.35 -6.31
N ILE A 116 -0.78 13.02 -5.89
CA ILE A 116 -1.09 13.24 -4.47
C ILE A 116 -1.24 11.90 -3.71
N SER A 117 -1.81 10.87 -4.34
CA SER A 117 -1.93 9.55 -3.72
C SER A 117 -0.57 8.90 -3.49
N GLU A 118 0.33 8.99 -4.46
CA GLU A 118 1.73 8.57 -4.28
C GLU A 118 2.46 9.44 -3.24
N GLY A 119 2.17 10.74 -3.18
CA GLY A 119 2.69 11.65 -2.16
C GLY A 119 2.22 11.26 -0.76
N ILE A 120 0.95 10.93 -0.57
CA ILE A 120 0.46 10.40 0.71
C ILE A 120 1.21 9.11 1.07
N GLN A 121 1.39 8.20 0.11
CA GLN A 121 2.16 6.98 0.35
C GLN A 121 3.63 7.25 0.66
N ALA A 122 4.25 8.24 0.02
CA ALA A 122 5.62 8.67 0.30
C ALA A 122 5.73 9.26 1.71
N LEU A 123 4.75 10.07 2.13
CA LEU A 123 4.69 10.62 3.48
C LEU A 123 4.54 9.52 4.54
N ARG A 124 3.68 8.53 4.30
CA ARG A 124 3.54 7.37 5.20
C ARG A 124 4.82 6.53 5.25
N GLN A 125 5.55 6.40 4.16
CA GLN A 125 6.87 5.75 4.17
C GLN A 125 7.90 6.53 4.99
N LEU A 126 7.89 7.87 4.94
CA LEU A 126 8.72 8.68 5.82
C LEU A 126 8.31 8.50 7.29
N GLY A 127 7.01 8.47 7.59
CA GLY A 127 6.52 8.09 8.92
C GLY A 127 7.03 6.72 9.35
N MET A 128 6.95 5.71 8.47
CA MET A 128 7.47 4.38 8.76
C MET A 128 8.99 4.37 9.02
N ALA A 129 9.76 5.16 8.28
CA ALA A 129 11.20 5.29 8.50
C ALA A 129 11.50 5.77 9.94
N TRP A 130 10.77 6.80 10.38
CA TRP A 130 10.87 7.31 11.74
C TRP A 130 10.41 6.29 12.79
N ALA A 131 9.28 5.61 12.56
CA ALA A 131 8.78 4.58 13.47
C ALA A 131 9.80 3.44 13.67
N VAL A 132 10.47 3.02 12.60
CA VAL A 132 11.53 2.00 12.65
C VAL A 132 12.75 2.49 13.42
N SER A 133 13.26 3.69 13.11
CA SER A 133 14.51 4.18 13.72
C SER A 133 14.38 4.60 15.17
N THR A 134 13.21 5.10 15.58
CA THR A 134 12.98 5.56 16.96
C THR A 134 12.21 4.56 17.80
N GLY A 135 11.73 3.47 17.21
CA GLY A 135 10.82 2.53 17.88
C GLY A 135 9.47 3.16 18.26
N GLY A 136 9.05 4.22 17.54
CA GLY A 136 7.86 5.02 17.87
C GLY A 136 8.11 6.01 19.01
N THR A 137 9.28 6.64 19.04
CA THR A 137 9.63 7.60 20.09
C THR A 137 10.25 8.85 19.48
N GLU A 138 9.46 9.80 18.97
CA GLU A 138 9.94 11.18 18.87
C GLU A 138 8.80 12.20 18.77
N GLY A 139 8.41 12.70 19.94
CA GLY A 139 8.10 14.12 20.14
C GLY A 139 9.37 14.97 20.06
N PRO A 140 9.34 16.22 19.55
CA PRO A 140 10.52 17.06 19.61
C PRO A 140 10.86 17.39 21.08
N ASP A 141 12.14 17.22 21.42
CA ASP A 141 12.87 17.76 22.57
C ASP A 141 12.92 16.98 23.91
N ASP A 142 12.32 15.80 24.08
CA ASP A 142 12.48 15.03 25.34
C ASP A 142 12.74 13.53 25.14
N MET A 143 14.03 13.20 25.01
CA MET A 143 14.58 11.86 24.80
C MET A 143 14.31 10.89 25.99
N LEU A 144 13.97 11.42 27.17
CA LEU A 144 13.84 10.65 28.41
C LEU A 144 12.43 10.08 28.64
N LEU A 145 11.39 10.75 28.14
CA LEU A 145 10.01 10.25 28.26
C LEU A 145 9.65 9.22 27.18
N GLY A 146 10.22 9.34 25.98
CA GLY A 146 9.99 8.42 24.86
C GLY A 146 10.40 6.97 25.18
N MET A 147 11.54 6.79 25.84
CA MET A 147 12.01 5.47 26.29
C MET A 147 11.05 4.81 27.28
N ALA A 148 10.46 5.57 28.22
CA ALA A 148 9.51 5.04 29.19
C ALA A 148 8.16 4.65 28.55
N TRP A 149 7.71 5.38 27.52
CA TRP A 149 6.47 5.09 26.81
C TRP A 149 6.59 3.95 25.78
N ALA A 150 7.72 3.80 25.08
CA ALA A 150 7.98 2.64 24.22
C ALA A 150 8.11 1.33 25.00
N VAL A 151 8.68 1.37 26.20
CA VAL A 151 8.69 0.23 27.14
C VAL A 151 7.28 -0.07 27.65
N SER A 152 6.41 0.94 27.83
CA SER A 152 5.03 0.77 28.29
C SER A 152 4.02 0.37 27.20
N THR A 153 4.26 0.72 25.93
CA THR A 153 3.34 0.47 24.80
C THR A 153 3.80 -0.66 23.88
N GLY A 154 5.07 -1.08 23.96
CA GLY A 154 5.61 -2.17 23.15
C GLY A 154 6.03 -1.78 21.73
N GLY A 155 6.12 -0.49 21.40
CA GLY A 155 6.55 -0.01 20.08
C GLY A 155 5.50 -0.28 18.98
N THR A 156 4.25 0.10 19.25
CA THR A 156 3.08 -0.14 18.40
C THR A 156 2.68 1.09 17.59
N GLU A 157 3.61 1.98 17.25
CA GLU A 157 3.25 3.19 16.51
C GLU A 157 3.35 2.96 15.01
N GLY A 158 2.26 3.32 14.31
CA GLY A 158 2.16 3.21 12.86
C GLY A 158 2.79 4.38 12.13
N PRO A 159 2.85 4.32 10.80
CA PRO A 159 3.38 5.40 9.99
C PRO A 159 2.58 6.70 10.16
N ASP A 160 1.27 6.60 10.40
CA ASP A 160 0.37 7.75 10.54
C ASP A 160 0.44 8.40 11.92
N ASP A 161 0.93 7.69 12.93
CA ASP A 161 1.06 8.18 14.29
C ASP A 161 2.30 9.06 14.48
N MET A 162 3.30 8.94 13.61
CA MET A 162 4.53 9.71 13.71
C MET A 162 4.31 11.20 13.58
N LEU A 163 5.07 11.99 14.34
CA LEU A 163 5.10 13.44 14.16
C LEU A 163 5.83 13.83 12.89
N VAL A 164 5.36 14.91 12.27
CA VAL A 164 5.99 15.50 11.10
C VAL A 164 7.23 16.30 11.53
N SER A 165 8.40 15.67 11.48
CA SER A 165 9.68 16.30 11.81
C SER A 165 10.18 17.26 10.71
N LYS A 166 11.19 18.09 11.03
CA LYS A 166 11.88 18.92 10.03
C LYS A 166 12.50 18.09 8.90
N SER A 167 13.04 16.90 9.22
CA SER A 167 13.60 15.99 8.21
C SER A 167 12.48 15.45 7.31
N THR A 168 11.37 15.01 7.90
CA THR A 168 10.21 14.53 7.15
C THR A 168 9.70 15.59 6.18
N LYS A 169 9.56 16.84 6.62
CA LYS A 169 9.17 17.98 5.77
C LYS A 169 10.14 18.16 4.59
N ALA A 170 11.45 18.17 4.86
CA ALA A 170 12.48 18.35 3.84
C ALA A 170 12.53 17.17 2.84
N ALA A 171 12.51 15.93 3.34
CA ALA A 171 12.53 14.72 2.52
C ALA A 171 11.27 14.60 1.65
N PHE A 172 10.11 14.98 2.19
CA PHE A 172 8.85 14.98 1.46
C PHE A 172 8.85 15.99 0.31
N ILE A 173 9.28 17.23 0.56
CA ILE A 173 9.39 18.27 -0.48
C ILE A 173 10.45 17.92 -1.52
N ARG A 174 11.56 17.29 -1.13
CA ARG A 174 12.62 16.85 -2.04
C ARG A 174 12.12 15.82 -3.07
N THR A 175 11.23 14.91 -2.65
CA THR A 175 10.68 13.84 -3.50
C THR A 175 9.44 14.27 -4.28
N ALA A 176 8.89 15.46 -3.99
CA ALA A 176 7.74 16.03 -4.68
C ALA A 176 8.06 16.45 -6.13
N PRO A 177 7.07 16.44 -7.04
CA PRO A 177 7.24 16.93 -8.40
C PRO A 177 7.32 18.46 -8.42
N ASP A 178 8.13 19.03 -9.31
CA ASP A 178 8.45 20.46 -9.34
C ASP A 178 7.21 21.34 -9.48
N GLU A 179 6.20 20.87 -10.19
CA GLU A 179 4.94 21.59 -10.42
C GLU A 179 4.11 21.75 -9.13
N LEU A 180 4.24 20.81 -8.19
CA LEU A 180 3.48 20.84 -6.93
C LEU A 180 4.28 21.46 -5.78
N LYS A 181 5.61 21.55 -5.87
CA LYS A 181 6.47 22.09 -4.79
C LYS A 181 5.98 23.44 -4.24
N PRO A 182 5.61 24.45 -5.06
CA PRO A 182 5.14 25.74 -4.54
C PRO A 182 3.86 25.61 -3.70
N SER A 183 2.90 24.80 -4.15
CA SER A 183 1.63 24.58 -3.45
C SER A 183 1.80 23.75 -2.17
N LEU A 184 2.73 22.80 -2.18
CA LEU A 184 3.01 21.93 -1.03
C LEU A 184 3.82 22.64 0.04
N LEU A 185 4.74 23.53 -0.33
CA LEU A 185 5.68 24.14 0.60
C LEU A 185 4.98 24.81 1.79
N ALA A 186 3.95 25.62 1.53
CA ALA A 186 3.21 26.28 2.61
C ALA A 186 2.49 25.28 3.52
N VAL A 187 1.82 24.29 2.94
CA VAL A 187 1.05 23.26 3.67
C VAL A 187 1.96 22.40 4.54
N VAL A 188 3.07 21.91 3.97
CA VAL A 188 4.01 21.01 4.64
C VAL A 188 4.78 21.75 5.73
N MET A 189 5.20 22.99 5.48
CA MET A 189 5.97 23.75 6.47
C MET A 189 5.13 24.15 7.68
N ALA A 190 3.84 24.43 7.48
CA ALA A 190 2.89 24.76 8.55
C ALA A 190 2.36 23.52 9.33
N ALA A 191 2.66 22.30 8.87
CA ALA A 191 2.15 21.09 9.51
C ALA A 191 2.98 20.73 10.76
N ASP A 192 2.39 20.86 11.94
CA ASP A 192 3.05 20.52 13.22
C ASP A 192 2.38 19.34 13.95
N GLY A 193 1.57 18.57 13.22
CA GLY A 193 0.83 17.40 13.72
C GLY A 193 1.44 16.06 13.33
N ARG A 194 0.58 15.04 13.27
CA ARG A 194 0.98 13.68 12.87
C ARG A 194 0.99 13.53 11.35
N VAL A 195 1.69 12.50 10.88
CA VAL A 195 1.73 12.10 9.46
C VAL A 195 0.32 11.89 8.91
N GLY A 196 -0.57 11.27 9.69
CA GLY A 196 -1.97 11.08 9.31
C GLY A 196 -2.73 12.39 9.06
N ASP A 197 -2.48 13.42 9.88
CA ASP A 197 -3.13 14.73 9.74
C ASP A 197 -2.67 15.45 8.46
N LEU A 198 -1.36 15.40 8.19
CA LEU A 198 -0.80 15.97 6.96
C LEU A 198 -1.28 15.16 5.74
N ALA A 199 -1.38 13.83 5.82
CA ALA A 199 -1.94 13.00 4.76
C ALA A 199 -3.41 13.38 4.44
N ALA A 200 -4.24 13.60 5.46
CA ALA A 200 -5.61 14.07 5.28
C ALA A 200 -5.65 15.46 4.61
N THR A 201 -4.76 16.37 5.01
CA THR A 201 -4.63 17.70 4.42
C THR A 201 -4.20 17.63 2.95
N LEU A 202 -3.25 16.75 2.61
CA LEU A 202 -2.84 16.50 1.23
C LEU A 202 -3.98 15.91 0.39
N MET A 203 -4.79 15.03 0.98
CA MET A 203 -5.96 14.48 0.30
C MET A 203 -6.97 15.59 -0.05
N GLN A 204 -7.24 16.51 0.87
CA GLN A 204 -8.08 17.68 0.63
C GLN A 204 -7.49 18.63 -0.42
N LEU A 205 -6.16 18.85 -0.40
CA LEU A 205 -5.48 19.60 -1.46
C LEU A 205 -5.64 18.90 -2.81
N GLY A 206 -5.52 17.56 -2.83
CA GLY A 206 -5.70 16.76 -4.02
C GLY A 206 -7.10 16.83 -4.60
N THR A 207 -8.15 16.86 -3.77
CA THR A 207 -9.53 17.04 -4.22
C THR A 207 -9.78 18.47 -4.72
N ALA A 208 -9.24 19.49 -4.04
CA ALA A 208 -9.35 20.89 -4.48
C ALA A 208 -8.66 21.11 -5.83
N LEU A 209 -7.45 20.56 -6.01
CA LEU A 209 -6.72 20.64 -7.29
C LEU A 209 -7.37 19.78 -8.38
N ALA A 210 -7.99 18.64 -8.03
CA ALA A 210 -8.78 17.84 -8.98
C ALA A 210 -10.09 18.54 -9.37
N GLY A 211 -10.63 19.42 -8.53
CA GLY A 211 -11.70 20.35 -8.91
C GLY A 211 -11.29 21.37 -9.96
N ALA A 212 -9.98 21.61 -10.14
CA ALA A 212 -9.41 22.50 -11.14
C ALA A 212 -8.88 21.79 -12.40
N TRP A 213 -8.65 20.46 -12.35
CA TRP A 213 -8.18 19.65 -13.48
C TRP A 213 -8.80 18.24 -13.42
N PRO A 214 -9.40 17.72 -14.51
CA PRO A 214 -9.98 16.38 -14.51
C PRO A 214 -8.87 15.34 -14.32
N LYS A 215 -8.85 14.69 -13.15
CA LYS A 215 -7.85 13.70 -12.75
C LYS A 215 -8.38 12.29 -13.00
N GLY A 216 -7.60 11.48 -13.69
CA GLY A 216 -7.83 10.05 -13.81
C GLY A 216 -7.06 9.51 -15.00
N GLU A 217 -6.40 8.35 -14.81
CA GLU A 217 -5.99 7.51 -15.93
C GLU A 217 -7.02 7.58 -17.05
N ILE A 218 -6.55 7.80 -18.28
CA ILE A 218 -7.41 7.80 -19.45
C ILE A 218 -7.91 6.36 -19.61
N ARG A 219 -9.05 6.05 -18.99
CA ARG A 219 -9.71 4.73 -19.01
C ARG A 219 -10.33 4.39 -20.36
N VAL A 220 -10.48 5.41 -21.21
CA VAL A 220 -10.98 5.27 -22.57
C VAL A 220 -9.79 4.96 -23.49
N PRO A 221 -9.76 3.80 -24.18
CA PRO A 221 -8.64 3.45 -25.04
C PRO A 221 -8.37 4.52 -26.09
N ARG A 222 -7.10 4.83 -26.38
CA ARG A 222 -6.71 5.85 -27.38
C ARG A 222 -7.42 5.68 -28.72
N ARG A 223 -7.67 4.43 -29.14
CA ARG A 223 -8.41 4.09 -30.37
C ARG A 223 -9.85 4.62 -30.37
N VAL A 224 -10.52 4.55 -29.22
CA VAL A 224 -11.89 5.04 -29.04
C VAL A 224 -11.92 6.56 -29.11
N LEU A 225 -11.01 7.23 -28.38
CA LEU A 225 -10.85 8.68 -28.46
C LEU A 225 -10.63 9.16 -29.89
N TRP A 226 -9.75 8.46 -30.61
CA TRP A 226 -9.42 8.76 -32.00
C TRP A 226 -10.61 8.58 -32.94
N SER A 227 -11.36 7.48 -32.80
CA SER A 227 -12.53 7.19 -33.62
C SER A 227 -13.64 8.22 -33.41
N ASP A 228 -13.95 8.54 -32.16
CA ASP A 228 -15.02 9.48 -31.80
C ASP A 228 -14.70 10.90 -32.29
N LEU A 229 -13.43 11.33 -32.18
CA LEU A 229 -12.98 12.63 -32.69
C LEU A 229 -13.11 12.73 -34.22
N LEU A 230 -12.73 11.67 -34.94
CA LEU A 230 -12.92 11.63 -36.40
C LEU A 230 -14.40 11.65 -36.80
N GLN A 231 -15.23 10.86 -36.13
CA GLN A 231 -16.68 10.83 -36.37
C GLN A 231 -17.37 12.16 -36.01
N ALA A 232 -16.82 12.89 -35.04
CA ALA A 232 -17.27 14.23 -34.68
C ALA A 232 -16.84 15.31 -35.70
N GLY A 233 -16.01 14.97 -36.69
CA GLY A 233 -15.55 15.88 -37.74
C GLY A 233 -14.25 16.61 -37.43
N VAL A 234 -13.47 16.17 -36.43
CA VAL A 234 -12.16 16.75 -36.13
C VAL A 234 -11.16 16.35 -37.23
N PRO A 235 -10.47 17.30 -37.89
CA PRO A 235 -9.51 17.00 -38.95
C PRO A 235 -8.40 16.07 -38.48
N ARG A 236 -7.95 15.18 -39.38
CA ARG A 236 -6.97 14.14 -39.02
C ARG A 236 -5.63 14.76 -38.64
N GLU A 237 -5.23 15.82 -39.30
CA GLU A 237 -4.03 16.62 -39.05
C GLU A 237 -4.00 17.22 -37.63
N ASP A 238 -5.16 17.48 -37.04
CA ASP A 238 -5.28 18.10 -35.70
C ASP A 238 -5.26 17.08 -34.56
N ILE A 239 -5.47 15.81 -34.88
CA ILE A 239 -5.40 14.68 -33.93
C ILE A 239 -4.11 13.88 -34.11
N ASP A 240 -3.53 13.91 -35.32
CA ASP A 240 -2.32 13.17 -35.63
C ASP A 240 -1.12 13.72 -34.85
N ARG A 241 -0.28 12.81 -34.37
CA ARG A 241 0.88 13.09 -33.51
C ARG A 241 0.56 13.79 -32.17
N GLN A 242 -0.72 13.93 -31.79
CA GLN A 242 -1.09 14.50 -30.49
C GLN A 242 -0.96 13.46 -29.35
N PRO A 243 -0.47 13.86 -28.17
CA PRO A 243 -0.47 13.04 -26.97
C PRO A 243 -1.89 12.58 -26.57
N THR A 244 -2.02 11.40 -25.96
CA THR A 244 -3.34 10.82 -25.61
C THR A 244 -4.13 11.72 -24.65
N VAL A 245 -3.45 12.47 -23.79
CA VAL A 245 -4.06 13.44 -22.87
C VAL A 245 -4.79 14.56 -23.63
N ASP A 246 -4.21 15.05 -24.72
CA ASP A 246 -4.82 16.15 -25.47
C ASP A 246 -5.97 15.66 -26.35
N LEU A 247 -5.89 14.41 -26.86
CA LEU A 247 -7.03 13.73 -27.46
C LEU A 247 -8.18 13.56 -26.46
N TYR A 248 -7.87 13.15 -25.22
CA TYR A 248 -8.88 12.98 -24.17
C TYR A 248 -9.56 14.31 -23.79
N LYS A 249 -8.79 15.40 -23.65
CA LYS A 249 -9.35 16.74 -23.42
C LYS A 249 -10.30 17.16 -24.53
N ARG A 250 -9.94 16.95 -25.80
CA ARG A 250 -10.81 17.28 -26.95
C ARG A 250 -12.05 16.39 -26.97
N TRP A 251 -11.89 15.11 -26.68
CA TRP A 251 -12.98 14.15 -26.61
C TRP A 251 -13.98 14.50 -25.50
N MET A 252 -13.51 15.00 -24.35
CA MET A 252 -14.36 15.50 -23.27
C MET A 252 -15.23 16.71 -23.66
N GLN A 253 -14.83 17.47 -24.68
CA GLN A 253 -15.61 18.59 -25.22
C GLN A 253 -16.71 18.15 -26.20
N LEU A 254 -16.73 16.87 -26.61
CA LEU A 254 -17.78 16.34 -27.46
C LEU A 254 -19.10 16.17 -26.67
N PRO A 255 -20.26 16.38 -27.32
CA PRO A 255 -21.55 16.00 -26.75
C PRO A 255 -21.56 14.52 -26.34
N ALA A 256 -22.24 14.18 -25.24
CA ALA A 256 -22.32 12.80 -24.75
C ALA A 256 -22.79 11.79 -25.82
N ALA A 257 -23.71 12.19 -26.71
CA ALA A 257 -24.20 11.35 -27.81
C ALA A 257 -23.13 11.02 -28.88
N LYS A 258 -22.02 11.76 -28.91
CA LYS A 258 -20.89 11.53 -29.82
C LYS A 258 -19.71 10.82 -29.15
N ARG A 259 -19.87 10.39 -27.90
CA ARG A 259 -18.86 9.64 -27.13
C ARG A 259 -19.34 8.21 -26.98
N SER A 260 -18.57 7.25 -27.50
CA SER A 260 -18.96 5.83 -27.43
C SER A 260 -18.75 5.23 -26.04
N MET A 261 -18.01 5.92 -25.15
CA MET A 261 -17.78 5.53 -23.76
C MET A 261 -18.02 6.73 -22.82
N GLY A 262 -18.36 6.45 -21.57
CA GLY A 262 -18.35 7.45 -20.50
C GLY A 262 -16.93 7.76 -19.99
N PRO A 263 -16.72 8.89 -19.31
CA PRO A 263 -15.40 9.26 -18.75
C PRO A 263 -14.88 8.26 -17.69
N GLU A 264 -15.72 7.37 -17.17
CA GLU A 264 -15.34 6.36 -16.17
C GLU A 264 -14.89 4.99 -16.76
N GLY A 265 -14.97 4.80 -18.08
CA GLY A 265 -14.86 3.48 -18.73
C GLY A 265 -16.16 2.66 -18.56
N GLU A 266 -16.29 1.54 -19.27
CA GLU A 266 -17.48 0.67 -19.18
C GLU A 266 -17.81 0.33 -17.72
N LYS A 267 -18.91 0.88 -17.19
CA LYS A 267 -19.58 0.30 -16.03
C LYS A 267 -20.26 -0.96 -16.52
N SER A 268 -19.83 -2.09 -15.96
CA SER A 268 -20.43 -3.40 -16.18
C SER A 268 -21.95 -3.29 -16.21
N VAL A 269 -22.49 -3.78 -17.32
CA VAL A 269 -23.89 -4.12 -17.57
C VAL A 269 -24.57 -4.57 -16.29
N GLU A 270 -25.59 -3.80 -15.90
CA GLU A 270 -26.62 -4.25 -14.97
C GLU A 270 -27.16 -5.59 -15.48
N GLN A 271 -26.95 -6.63 -14.68
CA GLN A 271 -27.41 -7.99 -14.93
C GLN A 271 -28.89 -7.97 -15.32
N SER A 272 -29.16 -8.04 -16.62
CA SER A 272 -30.48 -8.41 -17.12
C SER A 272 -30.57 -9.94 -16.95
N LYS A 273 -31.12 -10.33 -15.79
CA LYS A 273 -31.77 -11.60 -15.43
C LYS A 273 -31.57 -12.78 -16.40
N PRO A 274 -31.04 -13.95 -15.97
CA PRO A 274 -31.17 -15.17 -16.74
C PRO A 274 -32.65 -15.49 -16.95
N ALA A 275 -33.02 -15.79 -18.19
CA ALA A 275 -34.36 -16.27 -18.54
C ALA A 275 -34.71 -17.51 -17.70
N GLU A 276 -35.94 -17.55 -17.22
CA GLU A 276 -36.58 -18.69 -16.56
C GLU A 276 -36.39 -19.96 -17.42
N PRO A 277 -35.98 -21.11 -16.85
CA PRO A 277 -35.87 -22.33 -17.63
C PRO A 277 -37.27 -22.75 -18.08
N SER A 278 -37.48 -22.75 -19.39
CA SER A 278 -38.69 -23.25 -20.03
C SER A 278 -38.90 -24.71 -19.66
N ALA A 279 -40.12 -25.07 -19.26
CA ALA A 279 -40.51 -26.44 -18.97
C ALA A 279 -40.16 -27.37 -20.16
N PRO A 280 -39.71 -28.61 -19.89
CA PRO A 280 -39.37 -29.53 -20.98
C PRO A 280 -40.62 -29.94 -21.78
N PRO A 281 -40.49 -30.23 -23.08
CA PRO A 281 -41.58 -30.73 -23.90
C PRO A 281 -42.11 -32.07 -23.37
N ALA A 282 -43.40 -32.34 -23.57
CA ALA A 282 -44.17 -33.46 -23.02
C ALA A 282 -43.75 -34.87 -23.52
N ASP A 283 -42.62 -35.00 -24.22
CA ASP A 283 -42.30 -36.17 -25.02
C ASP A 283 -41.20 -37.07 -24.40
N TRP A 284 -40.75 -36.73 -23.18
CA TRP A 284 -39.74 -37.49 -22.43
C TRP A 284 -40.28 -38.20 -21.17
N GLN A 285 -41.51 -38.74 -21.23
CA GLN A 285 -41.95 -39.71 -20.25
C GLN A 285 -41.55 -41.12 -20.69
N LEU A 286 -40.46 -41.63 -20.10
CA LEU A 286 -40.16 -43.07 -20.16
C LEU A 286 -41.22 -43.85 -19.37
N PRO A 287 -41.62 -45.05 -19.84
CA PRO A 287 -42.74 -45.78 -19.27
C PRO A 287 -42.42 -46.25 -17.85
N ARG A 288 -43.40 -46.08 -16.95
CA ARG A 288 -43.39 -46.74 -15.64
C ARG A 288 -43.51 -48.25 -15.87
N SER A 289 -42.42 -48.96 -15.63
CA SER A 289 -42.44 -50.41 -15.40
C SER A 289 -42.41 -50.69 -13.90
N TYR A 290 -43.28 -51.63 -13.54
CA TYR A 290 -43.73 -52.09 -12.22
C TYR A 290 -42.62 -52.60 -11.29
#